data_AF-A0A961RHC3-F1
#
_entry.id   AF-A0A961RHC3-F1
#
_cell.length_a   1.000
_cell.length_b   1.000
_cell.length_c   1.000
_cell.angle_alpha   90.00
_cell.angle_beta   90.00
_cell.angle_gamma   90.00
#
_symmetry.space_group_name_H-M   'P 1'
#
loop_
_entity.id
_entity.type
_entity.pdbx_description
1 polymer ?
#
loop_
_entity_poly.entity_id
_entity_poly.type
_entity_poly.pdbx_seq_one_letter_code
_entity_poly.pdbx_strand_id
1 'polypeptide(L)'
;MKYLPEAVVVLLAAFVAFLAAAFSQDSLFQQHIGIVSAVLLLGSLLLFRRVQFAGSGAEVAEDTSGYMDGVIRYGAIATAFWGVVGFLVGVVVAAQLAFPDLNIEPWLNFGRTRPLHTSAVIFAFGGNALIATSFYVVQRTSRARLFGGNLAWFVFWGYQLFIVMAATGYLLGITQGREYAEPEWYVDLWLTVVWVAYLLVFLGTIVKRRESHIYVANWFFLSFIVTIAMLHLVNNMAIPVSFLGVKSYSAFAGVQDALTQWWYGHNAVGFFLTAGFLGMMYYFVPKQAGRPVYSYRLSIVHFWGLIFLYIWAGPHHLHYTAL
;
A
#
# COMPACT_ATOMS: atom_id res chain seq x y z
N MET A 1 1.05 31.26 -4.05
CA MET A 1 -0.22 30.47 -4.11
C MET A 1 0.09 29.02 -3.75
N LYS A 2 0.22 28.72 -2.46
CA LYS A 2 0.48 27.36 -1.97
C LYS A 2 -0.69 26.44 -2.38
N TYR A 3 -0.42 25.24 -2.89
CA TYR A 3 -1.39 24.22 -3.30
C TYR A 3 -2.19 24.45 -4.60
N LEU A 4 -2.04 25.58 -5.29
CA LEU A 4 -2.79 25.83 -6.53
C LEU A 4 -2.41 24.85 -7.66
N PRO A 5 -1.12 24.58 -7.95
CA PRO A 5 -0.75 23.60 -8.96
C PRO A 5 -1.32 22.21 -8.66
N GLU A 6 -1.22 21.77 -7.40
CA GLU A 6 -1.76 20.49 -6.95
C GLU A 6 -3.29 20.43 -7.09
N ALA A 7 -4.00 21.50 -6.71
CA ALA A 7 -5.46 21.57 -6.84
C ALA A 7 -5.92 21.45 -8.30
N VAL A 8 -5.21 22.10 -9.23
CA VAL A 8 -5.50 22.04 -10.68
C VAL A 8 -5.19 20.65 -11.24
N VAL A 9 -4.04 20.06 -10.89
CA VAL A 9 -3.69 18.71 -11.35
C VAL A 9 -4.72 17.68 -10.88
N VAL A 10 -5.13 17.76 -9.61
CA VAL A 10 -6.15 16.85 -9.05
C VAL A 10 -7.52 17.09 -9.69
N LEU A 11 -7.89 18.33 -10.02
CA LEU A 11 -9.12 18.64 -10.74
C LEU A 11 -9.14 18.06 -12.15
N LEU A 12 -8.03 18.22 -12.88
CA LEU A 12 -7.88 17.64 -14.22
C LEU A 12 -7.98 16.11 -14.17
N ALA A 13 -7.34 15.47 -13.18
CA ALA A 13 -7.46 14.05 -12.96
C ALA A 13 -8.91 13.63 -12.62
N ALA A 14 -9.63 14.42 -11.82
CA ALA A 14 -11.04 14.19 -11.51
C ALA A 14 -11.93 14.25 -12.77
N PHE A 15 -11.65 15.21 -13.66
CA PHE A 15 -12.35 15.37 -14.94
C PHE A 15 -12.04 14.22 -15.92
N VAL A 16 -10.78 13.81 -16.03
CA VAL A 16 -10.41 12.64 -16.84
C VAL A 16 -11.07 11.37 -16.32
N ALA A 17 -11.10 11.16 -15.00
CA ALA A 17 -11.82 10.05 -14.40
C ALA A 17 -13.33 10.14 -14.67
N PHE A 18 -13.93 11.33 -14.60
CA PHE A 18 -15.33 11.54 -14.95
C PHE A 18 -15.62 11.14 -16.41
N LEU A 19 -14.78 11.56 -17.37
CA LEU A 19 -14.92 11.17 -18.77
C LEU A 19 -14.75 9.65 -18.95
N ALA A 20 -13.76 9.04 -18.30
CA ALA A 20 -13.54 7.60 -18.36
C ALA A 20 -14.74 6.80 -17.81
N ALA A 21 -15.39 7.31 -16.75
CA ALA A 21 -16.64 6.74 -16.25
C ALA A 21 -17.81 6.97 -17.23
N ALA A 22 -17.90 8.14 -17.86
CA ALA A 22 -18.98 8.44 -18.82
C ALA A 22 -18.91 7.59 -20.09
N PHE A 23 -17.70 7.22 -20.53
CA PHE A 23 -17.45 6.39 -21.72
C PHE A 23 -17.12 4.93 -21.39
N SER A 24 -17.41 4.47 -20.17
CA SER A 24 -17.12 3.10 -19.72
C SER A 24 -17.82 2.05 -20.58
N GLN A 25 -17.17 0.90 -20.78
CA GLN A 25 -17.73 -0.25 -21.51
C GLN A 25 -18.56 -1.17 -20.61
N ASP A 26 -18.41 -1.06 -19.30
CA ASP A 26 -19.19 -1.84 -18.33
C ASP A 26 -19.55 -1.02 -17.09
N SER A 27 -20.65 -1.40 -16.43
CA SER A 27 -21.21 -0.68 -15.28
C SER A 27 -20.37 -0.78 -14.02
N LEU A 28 -19.56 -1.83 -13.86
CA LEU A 28 -18.66 -1.97 -12.72
C LEU A 28 -17.50 -0.98 -12.84
N PHE A 29 -16.95 -0.81 -14.05
CA PHE A 29 -15.91 0.18 -14.34
C PHE A 29 -16.45 1.59 -14.16
N GLN A 30 -17.67 1.85 -14.65
CA GLN A 30 -18.36 3.12 -14.43
C GLN A 30 -18.45 3.48 -12.94
N GLN A 31 -18.95 2.55 -12.11
CA GLN A 31 -19.10 2.77 -10.68
C GLN A 31 -17.74 2.98 -10.01
N HIS A 32 -16.75 2.16 -10.36
CA HIS A 32 -15.47 2.20 -9.68
C HIS A 32 -14.65 3.45 -10.04
N ILE A 33 -14.62 3.85 -11.31
CA ILE A 33 -14.00 5.11 -11.73
C ILE A 33 -14.83 6.32 -11.29
N GLY A 34 -16.15 6.19 -11.15
CA GLY A 34 -17.00 7.19 -10.52
C GLY A 34 -16.56 7.51 -9.08
N ILE A 35 -16.19 6.50 -8.30
CA ILE A 35 -15.62 6.67 -6.96
C ILE A 35 -14.30 7.46 -7.04
N VAL A 36 -13.40 7.12 -7.96
CA VAL A 36 -12.15 7.86 -8.17
C VAL A 36 -12.43 9.32 -8.50
N SER A 37 -13.33 9.59 -9.44
CA SER A 37 -13.70 10.95 -9.83
C SER A 37 -14.26 11.75 -8.65
N ALA A 38 -15.15 11.16 -7.85
CA ALA A 38 -15.71 11.80 -6.66
C ALA A 38 -14.64 12.11 -5.59
N VAL A 39 -13.74 11.16 -5.31
CA VAL A 39 -12.65 11.35 -4.33
C VAL A 39 -11.68 12.44 -4.80
N LEU A 40 -11.29 12.43 -6.06
CA LEU A 40 -10.40 13.45 -6.63
C LEU A 40 -11.08 14.83 -6.64
N LEU A 41 -12.36 14.92 -7.00
CA LEU A 41 -13.11 16.17 -6.97
C LEU A 41 -13.17 16.74 -5.55
N LEU A 42 -13.51 15.91 -4.56
CA LEU A 42 -13.50 16.31 -3.15
C LEU A 42 -12.10 16.78 -2.72
N GLY A 43 -11.05 16.03 -3.09
CA GLY A 43 -9.66 16.39 -2.82
C GLY A 43 -9.28 17.74 -3.42
N SER A 44 -9.69 18.00 -4.66
CA SER A 44 -9.47 19.28 -5.32
C SER A 44 -10.19 20.43 -4.60
N LEU A 45 -11.46 20.26 -4.22
CA LEU A 45 -12.22 21.25 -3.45
C LEU A 45 -11.57 21.56 -2.10
N LEU A 46 -11.06 20.53 -1.40
CA LEU A 46 -10.34 20.71 -0.14
C LEU A 46 -9.00 21.43 -0.31
N LEU A 47 -8.29 21.17 -1.42
CA LEU A 47 -7.05 21.88 -1.76
C LEU A 47 -7.33 23.34 -2.12
N PHE A 48 -8.35 23.62 -2.93
CA PHE A 48 -8.77 24.99 -3.25
C PHE A 48 -9.13 25.80 -2.00
N ARG A 49 -9.77 25.19 -1.01
CA ARG A 49 -10.04 25.84 0.29
C ARG A 49 -8.76 26.23 1.05
N ARG A 50 -7.64 25.56 0.78
CA ARG A 50 -6.32 25.84 1.38
C ARG A 50 -5.45 26.77 0.52
N VAL A 51 -5.88 27.13 -0.69
CA VAL A 51 -5.17 28.09 -1.53
C VAL A 51 -5.31 29.48 -0.90
N GLN A 52 -4.19 30.00 -0.41
CA GLN A 52 -4.10 31.39 0.01
C GLN A 52 -3.80 32.26 -1.21
N PHE A 53 -4.72 33.17 -1.53
CA PHE A 53 -4.50 34.22 -2.53
C PHE A 53 -3.62 35.31 -1.92
N ALA A 54 -2.63 35.78 -2.68
CA ALA A 54 -1.67 36.78 -2.21
C ALA A 54 -2.43 38.06 -1.83
N GLY A 55 -2.51 38.33 -0.52
CA GLY A 55 -3.30 39.40 0.07
C GLY A 55 -3.48 39.26 1.60
N SER A 56 -3.31 38.06 2.16
CA SER A 56 -3.45 37.82 3.60
C SER A 56 -2.14 37.37 4.25
N GLY A 57 -1.36 38.32 4.78
CA GLY A 57 -0.26 38.08 5.71
C GLY A 57 1.02 37.50 5.08
N ALA A 58 2.16 37.82 5.69
CA ALA A 58 3.47 37.27 5.31
C ALA A 58 3.39 35.73 5.23
N GLU A 59 3.88 35.14 4.13
CA GLU A 59 4.05 33.69 4.03
C GLU A 59 4.96 33.24 5.17
N VAL A 60 4.38 32.64 6.22
CA VAL A 60 5.16 31.99 7.27
C VAL A 60 5.84 30.81 6.59
N ALA A 61 7.14 30.94 6.33
CA ALA A 61 7.95 29.84 5.81
C ALA A 61 7.75 28.61 6.70
N GLU A 62 7.37 27.49 6.10
CA GLU A 62 7.13 26.26 6.84
C GLU A 62 8.43 25.83 7.52
N ASP A 63 8.43 25.68 8.84
CA ASP A 63 9.63 25.23 9.57
C ASP A 63 9.97 23.79 9.18
N THR A 64 10.97 23.63 8.33
CA THR A 64 11.48 22.34 7.87
C THR A 64 12.67 21.83 8.68
N SER A 65 13.02 22.48 9.79
CA SER A 65 14.18 22.07 10.61
C SER A 65 13.95 20.73 11.33
N GLY A 66 12.69 20.42 11.67
CA GLY A 66 12.28 19.19 12.35
C GLY A 66 11.90 18.02 11.43
N TYR A 67 11.57 16.88 12.05
CA TYR A 67 11.02 15.72 11.34
C TYR A 67 9.60 15.97 10.82
N MET A 68 9.23 15.28 9.75
CA MET A 68 7.89 15.32 9.15
C MET A 68 6.95 14.33 9.85
N ASP A 69 6.62 14.59 11.12
CA ASP A 69 5.78 13.69 11.92
C ASP A 69 4.28 13.77 11.58
N GLY A 70 3.85 14.76 10.80
CA GLY A 70 2.45 14.93 10.40
C GLY A 70 1.86 13.71 9.69
N VAL A 71 2.54 13.23 8.64
CA VAL A 71 2.10 12.05 7.88
C VAL A 71 2.09 10.78 8.73
N ILE A 72 3.04 10.67 9.67
CA ILE A 72 3.15 9.53 10.58
C ILE A 72 1.97 9.49 11.56
N ARG A 73 1.56 10.64 12.10
CA ARG A 73 0.40 10.74 13.00
C ARG A 73 -0.89 10.31 12.28
N TYR A 74 -1.08 10.77 11.05
CA TYR A 74 -2.23 10.38 10.23
C TYR A 74 -2.19 8.89 9.89
N GLY A 75 -1.03 8.38 9.51
CA GLY A 75 -0.80 6.95 9.27
C GLY A 75 -1.09 6.09 10.50
N ALA A 76 -0.71 6.53 11.71
CA ALA A 76 -1.00 5.81 12.94
C ALA A 76 -2.51 5.73 13.24
N ILE A 77 -3.25 6.82 13.05
CA ILE A 77 -4.71 6.85 13.18
C ILE A 77 -5.35 5.93 12.13
N ALA A 78 -4.92 6.04 10.87
CA ALA A 78 -5.41 5.19 9.78
C ALA A 78 -5.10 3.71 10.03
N THR A 79 -3.93 3.39 10.59
CA THR A 79 -3.57 2.02 11.01
C THR A 79 -4.58 1.49 12.01
N ALA A 80 -4.86 2.23 13.09
CA ALA A 80 -5.83 1.79 14.10
C ALA A 80 -7.23 1.61 13.50
N PHE A 81 -7.67 2.57 12.68
CA PHE A 81 -8.96 2.52 12.00
C PHE A 81 -9.09 1.28 11.11
N TRP A 82 -8.13 1.04 10.22
CA TRP A 82 -8.15 -0.12 9.33
C TRP A 82 -7.95 -1.44 10.06
N GLY A 83 -7.24 -1.44 11.20
CA GLY A 83 -7.17 -2.60 12.08
C GLY A 83 -8.54 -2.99 12.62
N VAL A 84 -9.29 -2.02 13.15
CA VAL A 84 -10.67 -2.26 13.62
C VAL A 84 -11.56 -2.76 12.49
N VAL A 85 -11.54 -2.09 11.32
CA VAL A 85 -12.34 -2.50 10.16
C VAL A 85 -11.96 -3.91 9.71
N GLY A 86 -10.68 -4.18 9.47
CA GLY A 86 -10.20 -5.47 8.97
C GLY A 86 -10.51 -6.62 9.93
N PHE A 87 -10.32 -6.44 11.23
CA PHE A 87 -10.65 -7.46 12.23
C PHE A 87 -12.16 -7.64 12.38
N LEU A 88 -12.96 -6.59 12.30
CA LEU A 88 -14.42 -6.69 12.28
C LEU A 88 -14.90 -7.52 11.08
N VAL A 89 -14.40 -7.24 9.87
CA VAL A 89 -14.74 -8.06 8.69
C VAL A 89 -14.26 -9.50 8.90
N GLY A 90 -13.14 -9.71 9.58
CA GLY A 90 -12.66 -11.04 10.00
C GLY A 90 -13.66 -11.80 10.86
N VAL A 91 -14.25 -11.13 11.85
CA VAL A 91 -15.33 -11.71 12.68
C VAL A 91 -16.57 -12.01 11.84
N VAL A 92 -16.94 -11.12 10.90
CA VAL A 92 -18.08 -11.34 10.00
C VAL A 92 -17.87 -12.57 9.13
N VAL A 93 -16.72 -12.72 8.46
CA VAL A 93 -16.46 -13.88 7.58
C VAL A 93 -16.35 -15.18 8.38
N ALA A 94 -15.82 -15.13 9.61
CA ALA A 94 -15.84 -16.27 10.52
C ALA A 94 -17.27 -16.66 10.93
N ALA A 95 -18.12 -15.68 11.22
CA ALA A 95 -19.53 -15.91 11.53
C ALA A 95 -20.30 -16.47 10.33
N GLN A 96 -19.98 -16.05 9.09
CA GLN A 96 -20.57 -16.59 7.86
C GLN A 96 -20.22 -18.07 7.62
N LEU A 97 -19.04 -18.51 8.06
CA LEU A 97 -18.67 -19.93 8.03
C LEU A 97 -19.42 -20.75 9.09
N ALA A 98 -19.66 -20.17 10.26
CA ALA A 98 -20.40 -20.83 11.34
C ALA A 98 -21.93 -20.84 11.12
N PHE A 99 -22.45 -19.75 10.57
CA PHE A 99 -23.88 -19.50 10.33
C PHE A 99 -24.06 -18.99 8.89
N PRO A 100 -24.27 -19.90 7.93
CA PRO A 100 -24.39 -19.54 6.51
C PRO A 100 -25.50 -18.54 6.19
N ASP A 101 -26.55 -18.42 7.02
CA ASP A 101 -27.63 -17.44 6.88
C ASP A 101 -27.13 -15.98 6.96
N LEU A 102 -25.92 -15.74 7.47
CA LEU A 102 -25.28 -14.42 7.50
C LEU A 102 -24.65 -14.00 6.15
N ASN A 103 -24.77 -14.82 5.11
CA ASN A 103 -24.36 -14.47 3.74
C ASN A 103 -25.47 -13.64 3.07
N ILE A 104 -25.27 -12.32 2.98
CA ILE A 104 -26.26 -11.40 2.40
C ILE A 104 -25.85 -11.03 0.97
N GLU A 105 -26.60 -11.54 -0.01
CA GLU A 105 -26.35 -11.29 -1.43
C GLU A 105 -26.77 -9.87 -1.88
N PRO A 106 -26.15 -9.31 -2.93
CA PRO A 106 -24.98 -9.85 -3.64
C PRO A 106 -23.63 -9.41 -3.02
N TRP A 107 -23.63 -8.44 -2.10
CA TRP A 107 -22.40 -7.72 -1.73
C TRP A 107 -21.68 -8.33 -0.52
N LEU A 108 -22.42 -8.81 0.46
CA LEU A 108 -21.90 -9.26 1.75
C LEU A 108 -21.89 -10.78 1.86
N ASN A 109 -21.76 -11.51 0.75
CA ASN A 109 -21.50 -12.94 0.81
C ASN A 109 -20.01 -13.22 1.08
N PHE A 110 -19.72 -14.40 1.62
CA PHE A 110 -18.38 -14.85 2.01
C PHE A 110 -17.35 -14.72 0.88
N GLY A 111 -17.75 -15.00 -0.37
CA GLY A 111 -16.86 -14.92 -1.53
C GLY A 111 -16.32 -13.51 -1.79
N ARG A 112 -17.11 -12.47 -1.48
CA ARG A 112 -16.70 -11.06 -1.62
C ARG A 112 -16.09 -10.48 -0.35
N THR A 113 -16.58 -10.88 0.83
CA THR A 113 -16.11 -10.37 2.12
C THR A 113 -14.78 -10.99 2.55
N ARG A 114 -14.43 -12.19 2.08
CA ARG A 114 -13.10 -12.82 2.32
C ARG A 114 -11.94 -11.98 1.78
N PRO A 115 -11.86 -11.66 0.47
CA PRO A 115 -10.77 -10.83 -0.04
C PRO A 115 -10.79 -9.41 0.54
N LEU A 116 -11.97 -8.87 0.89
CA LEU A 116 -12.09 -7.63 1.66
C LEU A 116 -11.39 -7.73 3.02
N HIS A 117 -11.64 -8.77 3.81
CA HIS A 117 -10.97 -9.01 5.07
C HIS A 117 -9.45 -9.13 4.88
N THR A 118 -9.01 -10.01 3.98
CA THR A 118 -7.59 -10.27 3.71
C THR A 118 -6.85 -8.98 3.36
N SER A 119 -7.38 -8.20 2.41
CA SER A 119 -6.76 -6.95 2.00
C SER A 119 -6.84 -5.86 3.06
N ALA A 120 -7.93 -5.79 3.83
CA ALA A 120 -8.06 -4.81 4.92
C ALA A 120 -7.05 -5.09 6.04
N VAL A 121 -6.80 -6.34 6.40
CA VAL A 121 -5.84 -6.68 7.47
C VAL A 121 -4.39 -6.57 6.96
N ILE A 122 -4.10 -7.05 5.76
CA ILE A 122 -2.73 -7.06 5.25
C ILE A 122 -2.33 -5.69 4.73
N PHE A 123 -3.03 -5.17 3.73
CA PHE A 123 -2.64 -3.95 3.05
C PHE A 123 -3.16 -2.71 3.76
N ALA A 124 -4.41 -2.68 4.22
CA ALA A 124 -4.91 -1.46 4.87
C ALA A 124 -4.31 -1.27 6.27
N PHE A 125 -4.44 -2.25 7.16
CA PHE A 125 -3.85 -2.23 8.51
C PHE A 125 -2.32 -2.39 8.46
N GLY A 126 -1.82 -3.52 7.96
CA GLY A 126 -0.39 -3.80 7.92
C GLY A 126 0.38 -2.80 7.06
N GLY A 127 -0.16 -2.38 5.91
CA GLY A 127 0.48 -1.40 5.04
C GLY A 127 0.55 0.00 5.62
N ASN A 128 -0.53 0.50 6.25
CA ASN A 128 -0.45 1.77 6.98
C ASN A 128 0.55 1.68 8.13
N ALA A 129 0.59 0.56 8.87
CA ALA A 129 1.56 0.36 9.93
C ALA A 129 2.99 0.46 9.36
N LEU A 130 3.29 -0.24 8.27
CA LEU A 130 4.60 -0.24 7.62
C LEU A 130 5.00 1.14 7.08
N ILE A 131 4.12 1.84 6.38
CA ILE A 131 4.41 3.18 5.84
C ILE A 131 4.67 4.18 6.99
N ALA A 132 3.80 4.19 8.01
CA ALA A 132 3.93 5.12 9.13
C ALA A 132 5.22 4.85 9.92
N THR A 133 5.50 3.59 10.23
CA THR A 133 6.70 3.21 10.99
C THR A 133 7.96 3.37 10.17
N SER A 134 8.00 3.01 8.88
CA SER A 134 9.19 3.18 8.05
C SER A 134 9.57 4.65 7.93
N PHE A 135 8.60 5.55 7.73
CA PHE A 135 8.81 7.00 7.73
C PHE A 135 9.28 7.53 9.08
N TYR A 136 8.74 7.01 10.18
CA TYR A 136 9.18 7.39 11.52
C TYR A 136 10.64 6.96 11.79
N VAL A 137 10.94 5.71 11.46
CA VAL A 137 12.22 5.05 11.72
C VAL A 137 13.32 5.63 10.85
N VAL A 138 13.11 5.72 9.53
CA VAL A 138 14.15 6.18 8.59
C VAL A 138 14.62 7.59 8.90
N GLN A 139 13.71 8.49 9.31
CA GLN A 139 14.08 9.85 9.70
C GLN A 139 15.01 9.88 10.91
N ARG A 140 14.72 9.05 11.92
CA ARG A 140 15.44 9.04 13.20
C ARG A 140 16.77 8.29 13.09
N THR A 141 16.80 7.19 12.33
CA THR A 141 18.03 6.42 12.10
C THR A 141 18.96 7.10 11.12
N SER A 142 18.45 7.89 10.16
CA SER A 142 19.26 8.70 9.25
C SER A 142 19.54 10.11 9.73
N ARG A 143 18.89 10.56 10.82
CA ARG A 143 18.94 11.94 11.35
C ARG A 143 18.64 12.99 10.28
N ALA A 144 17.64 12.70 9.44
CA ALA A 144 17.22 13.54 8.32
C ALA A 144 15.70 13.59 8.22
N ARG A 145 15.13 14.73 7.79
CA ARG A 145 13.71 14.85 7.45
C ARG A 145 13.41 14.03 6.19
N LEU A 146 12.17 13.55 6.03
CA LEU A 146 11.73 12.84 4.82
C LEU A 146 12.06 13.62 3.54
N PHE A 147 12.53 12.89 2.54
CA PHE A 147 12.78 13.39 1.20
C PHE A 147 11.48 13.68 0.43
N GLY A 148 11.54 14.61 -0.53
CA GLY A 148 10.47 14.82 -1.51
C GLY A 148 9.38 15.82 -1.10
N GLY A 149 9.54 16.55 0.01
CA GLY A 149 8.57 17.56 0.43
C GLY A 149 7.19 16.95 0.71
N ASN A 150 6.18 17.30 -0.09
CA ASN A 150 4.83 16.75 0.05
C ASN A 150 4.67 15.32 -0.51
N LEU A 151 5.71 14.72 -1.09
CA LEU A 151 5.64 13.38 -1.66
C LEU A 151 5.21 12.31 -0.63
N ALA A 152 5.60 12.46 0.64
CA ALA A 152 5.13 11.56 1.70
C ALA A 152 3.61 11.65 1.93
N TRP A 153 3.02 12.85 1.77
CA TRP A 153 1.56 13.02 1.83
C TRP A 153 0.87 12.44 0.60
N PHE A 154 1.49 12.52 -0.58
CA PHE A 154 1.00 11.82 -1.77
C PHE A 154 0.97 10.30 -1.54
N VAL A 155 2.04 9.73 -0.97
CA VAL A 155 2.08 8.31 -0.62
C VAL A 155 0.94 7.95 0.32
N PHE A 156 0.73 8.72 1.39
CA PHE A 156 -0.36 8.48 2.32
C PHE A 156 -1.73 8.51 1.62
N TRP A 157 -2.11 9.63 1.00
CA TRP A 157 -3.44 9.75 0.39
C TRP A 157 -3.64 8.82 -0.80
N GLY A 158 -2.59 8.57 -1.58
CA GLY A 158 -2.65 7.63 -2.69
C GLY A 158 -2.81 6.19 -2.21
N TYR A 159 -2.16 5.82 -1.11
CA TYR A 159 -2.37 4.52 -0.48
C TYR A 159 -3.78 4.38 0.11
N GLN A 160 -4.33 5.44 0.71
CA GLN A 160 -5.73 5.45 1.15
C GLN A 160 -6.71 5.28 -0.01
N LEU A 161 -6.46 5.93 -1.15
CA LEU A 161 -7.27 5.72 -2.36
C LEU A 161 -7.18 4.28 -2.85
N PHE A 162 -5.98 3.69 -2.88
CA PHE A 162 -5.81 2.26 -3.21
C PHE A 162 -6.67 1.36 -2.30
N ILE A 163 -6.63 1.57 -0.99
CA ILE A 163 -7.40 0.78 -0.02
C ILE A 163 -8.91 0.92 -0.28
N VAL A 164 -9.39 2.14 -0.50
CA VAL A 164 -10.81 2.40 -0.79
C VAL A 164 -11.24 1.68 -2.07
N MET A 165 -10.43 1.79 -3.13
CA MET A 165 -10.69 1.11 -4.40
C MET A 165 -10.68 -0.42 -4.25
N ALA A 166 -9.72 -0.99 -3.54
CA ALA A 166 -9.73 -2.42 -3.25
C ALA A 166 -11.01 -2.82 -2.51
N ALA A 167 -11.36 -2.12 -1.43
CA ALA A 167 -12.52 -2.44 -0.60
C ALA A 167 -13.83 -2.37 -1.37
N THR A 168 -14.05 -1.30 -2.15
CA THR A 168 -15.27 -1.17 -2.97
C THR A 168 -15.27 -2.15 -4.12
N GLY A 169 -14.12 -2.43 -4.73
CA GLY A 169 -13.98 -3.41 -5.80
C GLY A 169 -14.43 -4.80 -5.38
N TYR A 170 -13.97 -5.29 -4.22
CA TYR A 170 -14.34 -6.63 -3.74
C TYR A 170 -15.83 -6.77 -3.49
N LEU A 171 -16.45 -5.78 -2.85
CA LEU A 171 -17.90 -5.80 -2.59
C LEU A 171 -18.71 -5.73 -3.88
N LEU A 172 -18.22 -5.07 -4.92
CA LEU A 172 -18.82 -5.05 -6.25
C LEU A 172 -18.58 -6.33 -7.06
N GLY A 173 -17.67 -7.21 -6.64
CA GLY A 173 -17.28 -8.42 -7.35
C GLY A 173 -16.18 -8.19 -8.40
N ILE A 174 -15.45 -7.08 -8.30
CA ILE A 174 -14.29 -6.76 -9.13
C ILE A 174 -13.07 -7.43 -8.49
N THR A 175 -12.60 -8.51 -9.11
CA THR A 175 -11.44 -9.27 -8.63
C THR A 175 -10.76 -10.04 -9.77
N GLN A 176 -9.43 -10.14 -9.70
CA GLN A 176 -8.63 -11.07 -10.52
C GLN A 176 -8.72 -12.53 -10.04
N GLY A 177 -9.24 -12.79 -8.84
CA GLY A 177 -9.28 -14.13 -8.25
C GLY A 177 -7.92 -14.66 -7.79
N ARG A 178 -6.89 -13.80 -7.73
CA ARG A 178 -5.53 -14.11 -7.29
C ARG A 178 -5.35 -13.69 -5.84
N GLU A 179 -5.02 -14.62 -4.95
CA GLU A 179 -4.89 -14.31 -3.52
C GLU A 179 -3.84 -13.21 -3.26
N TYR A 180 -4.19 -12.24 -2.41
CA TYR A 180 -3.38 -11.05 -2.09
C TYR A 180 -3.11 -10.11 -3.28
N ALA A 181 -3.58 -10.44 -4.49
CA ALA A 181 -3.46 -9.66 -5.73
C ALA A 181 -4.83 -9.50 -6.41
N GLU A 182 -5.88 -9.39 -5.59
CA GLU A 182 -7.25 -9.37 -6.07
C GLU A 182 -7.67 -8.10 -6.84
N PRO A 183 -7.18 -6.87 -6.57
CA PRO A 183 -7.62 -5.68 -7.30
C PRO A 183 -7.35 -5.78 -8.80
N GLU A 184 -8.17 -5.17 -9.65
CA GLU A 184 -7.95 -5.19 -11.11
C GLU A 184 -6.87 -4.19 -11.57
N TRP A 185 -6.42 -4.37 -12.82
CA TRP A 185 -5.24 -3.73 -13.43
C TRP A 185 -5.09 -2.22 -13.19
N TYR A 186 -6.17 -1.43 -13.22
CA TYR A 186 -6.10 0.03 -13.02
C TYR A 186 -5.79 0.40 -11.56
N VAL A 187 -6.22 -0.42 -10.61
CA VAL A 187 -5.87 -0.27 -9.19
C VAL A 187 -4.42 -0.69 -8.96
N ASP A 188 -3.95 -1.71 -9.69
CA ASP A 188 -2.55 -2.15 -9.64
C ASP A 188 -1.58 -1.11 -10.20
N LEU A 189 -1.94 -0.46 -11.31
CA LEU A 189 -1.17 0.66 -11.87
C LEU A 189 -1.12 1.83 -10.90
N TRP A 190 -2.24 2.16 -10.26
CA TRP A 190 -2.28 3.20 -9.24
C TRP A 190 -1.35 2.88 -8.06
N LEU A 191 -1.45 1.65 -7.52
CA LEU A 191 -0.57 1.22 -6.44
C LEU A 191 0.90 1.30 -6.86
N THR A 192 1.22 0.93 -8.10
CA THR A 192 2.59 1.01 -8.64
C THR A 192 3.13 2.44 -8.55
N VAL A 193 2.35 3.44 -8.96
CA VAL A 193 2.74 4.86 -8.88
C VAL A 193 2.97 5.29 -7.42
N VAL A 194 2.05 4.92 -6.53
CA VAL A 194 2.16 5.22 -5.08
C VAL A 194 3.40 4.55 -4.48
N TRP A 195 3.69 3.32 -4.87
CA TRP A 195 4.81 2.54 -4.35
C TRP A 195 6.16 3.03 -4.85
N VAL A 196 6.23 3.49 -6.11
CA VAL A 196 7.42 4.17 -6.66
C VAL A 196 7.67 5.47 -5.89
N ALA A 197 6.64 6.28 -5.65
CA ALA A 197 6.78 7.48 -4.82
C ALA A 197 7.26 7.14 -3.41
N TYR A 198 6.74 6.07 -2.81
CA TYR A 198 7.17 5.58 -1.50
C TYR A 198 8.65 5.18 -1.48
N LEU A 199 9.11 4.42 -2.48
CA LEU A 199 10.52 4.07 -2.64
C LEU A 199 11.40 5.31 -2.78
N LEU A 200 10.99 6.31 -3.57
CA LEU A 200 11.73 7.56 -3.75
C LEU A 200 11.84 8.36 -2.44
N VAL A 201 10.76 8.44 -1.65
CA VAL A 201 10.80 9.08 -0.32
C VAL A 201 11.77 8.32 0.59
N PHE A 202 11.67 7.00 0.65
CA PHE A 202 12.47 6.19 1.58
C PHE A 202 13.96 6.22 1.21
N LEU A 203 14.29 5.91 -0.06
CA LEU A 203 15.65 5.89 -0.55
C LEU A 203 16.27 7.30 -0.54
N GLY A 204 15.52 8.32 -0.96
CA GLY A 204 15.97 9.71 -0.89
C GLY A 204 16.29 10.17 0.53
N THR A 205 15.57 9.65 1.53
CA THR A 205 15.85 9.94 2.96
C THR A 205 17.13 9.25 3.42
N ILE A 206 17.38 8.00 3.00
CA ILE A 206 18.64 7.28 3.26
C ILE A 206 19.84 7.96 2.60
N VAL A 207 19.68 8.49 1.39
CA VAL A 207 20.74 9.21 0.67
C VAL A 207 21.12 10.49 1.41
N LYS A 208 20.15 11.18 2.01
CA LYS A 208 20.35 12.39 2.82
C LYS A 208 20.81 12.14 4.27
N ARG A 209 21.13 10.90 4.64
CA ARG A 209 21.51 10.55 6.02
C ARG A 209 22.77 11.31 6.47
N ARG A 210 22.84 11.58 7.77
CA ARG A 210 24.03 12.16 8.41
C ARG A 210 25.02 11.11 8.90
N GLU A 211 24.52 9.93 9.27
CA GLU A 211 25.34 8.82 9.75
C GLU A 211 25.93 8.03 8.57
N SER A 212 27.22 7.67 8.63
CA SER A 212 27.88 6.93 7.54
C SER A 212 27.23 5.56 7.30
N HIS A 213 26.87 4.87 8.38
CA HIS A 213 26.24 3.56 8.36
C HIS A 213 24.71 3.64 8.28
N ILE A 214 24.12 2.73 7.52
CA ILE A 214 22.67 2.55 7.45
C ILE A 214 22.28 1.54 8.53
N TYR A 215 21.32 1.92 9.39
CA TYR A 215 20.83 1.05 10.45
C TYR A 215 20.11 -0.20 9.89
N VAL A 216 20.26 -1.34 10.57
CA VAL A 216 19.72 -2.65 10.10
C VAL A 216 18.22 -2.61 9.82
N ALA A 217 17.43 -1.87 10.62
CA ALA A 217 15.99 -1.71 10.35
C ALA A 217 15.72 -1.19 8.93
N ASN A 218 16.55 -0.27 8.43
CA ASN A 218 16.41 0.29 7.11
C ASN A 218 16.81 -0.70 6.01
N TRP A 219 17.64 -1.71 6.29
CA TRP A 219 17.93 -2.79 5.34
C TRP A 219 16.69 -3.62 5.09
N PHE A 220 16.02 -4.03 6.18
CA PHE A 220 14.76 -4.76 6.12
C PHE A 220 13.66 -3.96 5.45
N PHE A 221 13.47 -2.68 5.82
CA PHE A 221 12.50 -1.82 5.14
C PHE A 221 12.82 -1.63 3.66
N LEU A 222 14.07 -1.35 3.29
CA LEU A 222 14.44 -1.18 1.88
C LEU A 222 14.20 -2.47 1.08
N SER A 223 14.60 -3.62 1.64
CA SER A 223 14.38 -4.91 1.02
C SER A 223 12.88 -5.20 0.83
N PHE A 224 12.06 -4.90 1.84
CA PHE A 224 10.61 -4.97 1.75
C PHE A 224 10.08 -4.12 0.59
N ILE A 225 10.43 -2.83 0.53
CA ILE A 225 9.90 -1.89 -0.45
C ILE A 225 10.25 -2.36 -1.87
N VAL A 226 11.52 -2.71 -2.09
CA VAL A 226 12.02 -3.12 -3.41
C VAL A 226 11.42 -4.45 -3.84
N THR A 227 11.45 -5.46 -2.98
CA THR A 227 10.91 -6.77 -3.34
C THR A 227 9.42 -6.71 -3.61
N ILE A 228 8.62 -6.05 -2.76
CA ILE A 228 7.17 -5.92 -3.00
C ILE A 228 6.87 -5.21 -4.33
N ALA A 229 7.64 -4.19 -4.71
CA ALA A 229 7.48 -3.56 -6.01
C ALA A 229 7.69 -4.56 -7.17
N MET A 230 8.74 -5.38 -7.07
CA MET A 230 9.07 -6.39 -8.07
C MET A 230 8.02 -7.51 -8.13
N LEU A 231 7.58 -8.01 -6.96
CA LEU A 231 6.50 -8.99 -6.86
C LEU A 231 5.21 -8.48 -7.50
N HIS A 232 4.80 -7.25 -7.13
CA HIS A 232 3.58 -6.60 -7.63
C HIS A 232 3.59 -6.49 -9.15
N LEU A 233 4.70 -6.00 -9.72
CA LEU A 233 4.82 -5.84 -11.17
C LEU A 233 4.77 -7.17 -11.92
N VAL A 234 5.47 -8.19 -11.44
CA VAL A 234 5.56 -9.49 -12.13
C VAL A 234 4.25 -10.26 -12.02
N ASN A 235 3.68 -10.37 -10.82
CA ASN A 235 2.46 -11.17 -10.62
C ASN A 235 1.24 -10.56 -11.30
N ASN A 236 1.17 -9.23 -11.34
CA ASN A 236 0.00 -8.52 -11.85
C ASN A 236 0.18 -8.12 -13.33
N MET A 237 1.11 -8.77 -14.04
CA MET A 237 1.15 -8.71 -15.50
C MET A 237 -0.12 -9.35 -16.05
N ALA A 238 -1.03 -8.50 -16.52
CA ALA A 238 -2.31 -8.89 -17.07
C ALA A 238 -2.61 -8.07 -18.33
N ILE A 239 -3.39 -8.65 -19.23
CA ILE A 239 -3.88 -7.97 -20.43
C ILE A 239 -5.31 -7.51 -20.13
N PRO A 240 -5.56 -6.19 -20.05
CA PRO A 240 -6.92 -5.66 -19.95
C PRO A 240 -7.72 -6.05 -21.18
N VAL A 241 -8.94 -6.55 -20.99
CA VAL A 241 -9.88 -6.83 -22.09
C VAL A 241 -10.29 -5.51 -22.77
N SER A 242 -10.37 -4.43 -22.00
CA SER A 242 -10.64 -3.07 -22.47
C SER A 242 -9.99 -2.05 -21.53
N PHE A 243 -9.51 -0.93 -22.08
CA PHE A 243 -8.99 0.20 -21.28
C PHE A 243 -10.08 0.95 -20.51
N LEU A 244 -11.35 0.76 -20.87
CA LEU A 244 -12.52 1.35 -20.22
C LEU A 244 -13.43 0.27 -19.61
N GLY A 245 -12.85 -0.87 -19.23
CA GLY A 245 -13.56 -1.96 -18.58
C GLY A 245 -12.74 -2.57 -17.43
N VAL A 246 -13.42 -3.26 -16.51
CA VAL A 246 -12.76 -3.80 -15.31
C VAL A 246 -11.88 -5.01 -15.59
N LYS A 247 -12.26 -5.85 -16.55
CA LYS A 247 -11.70 -7.20 -16.69
C LYS A 247 -10.31 -7.21 -17.32
N SER A 248 -9.45 -8.03 -16.74
CA SER A 248 -8.15 -8.41 -17.28
C SER A 248 -7.92 -9.93 -17.17
N TYR A 249 -6.99 -10.46 -17.97
CA TYR A 249 -6.52 -11.84 -17.87
C TYR A 249 -5.03 -11.88 -17.56
N SER A 250 -4.63 -12.78 -16.66
CA SER A 250 -3.21 -13.03 -16.33
C SER A 250 -2.39 -13.28 -17.59
N ALA A 251 -1.18 -12.75 -17.63
CA ALA A 251 -0.19 -13.06 -18.67
C ALA A 251 0.31 -14.51 -18.59
N PHE A 252 0.03 -15.22 -17.49
CA PHE A 252 0.40 -16.62 -17.26
C PHE A 252 -0.84 -17.51 -17.21
N ALA A 253 -0.63 -18.83 -17.35
CA ALA A 253 -1.70 -19.82 -17.18
C ALA A 253 -1.19 -21.11 -16.50
N GLY A 254 -2.11 -21.89 -15.94
CA GLY A 254 -1.83 -23.23 -15.41
C GLY A 254 -0.75 -23.25 -14.33
N VAL A 255 0.19 -24.20 -14.43
CA VAL A 255 1.28 -24.38 -13.46
C VAL A 255 2.19 -23.16 -13.36
N GLN A 256 2.42 -22.44 -14.46
CA GLN A 256 3.22 -21.22 -14.44
C GLN A 256 2.53 -20.10 -13.67
N ASP A 257 1.22 -19.93 -13.86
CA ASP A 257 0.45 -18.93 -13.11
C ASP A 257 0.36 -19.29 -11.62
N ALA A 258 0.23 -20.59 -11.30
CA ALA A 258 0.27 -21.05 -9.93
C ALA A 258 1.63 -20.78 -9.26
N LEU A 259 2.74 -21.04 -9.97
CA LEU A 259 4.08 -20.78 -9.47
C LEU A 259 4.35 -19.28 -9.28
N THR A 260 3.98 -18.43 -10.23
CA THR A 260 4.14 -16.97 -10.10
C THR A 260 3.24 -16.43 -8.99
N GLN A 261 2.01 -16.92 -8.89
CA GLN A 261 1.06 -16.58 -7.82
C GLN A 261 1.59 -16.90 -6.44
N TRP A 262 2.20 -18.07 -6.22
CA TRP A 262 2.69 -18.43 -4.88
C TRP A 262 4.12 -17.96 -4.60
N TRP A 263 4.93 -17.73 -5.63
CA TRP A 263 6.12 -16.91 -5.49
C TRP A 263 5.73 -15.49 -5.02
N TYR A 264 4.69 -14.88 -5.59
CA TYR A 264 4.14 -13.62 -5.10
C TYR A 264 3.57 -13.74 -3.69
N GLY A 265 2.60 -14.63 -3.47
CA GLY A 265 1.83 -14.71 -2.22
C GLY A 265 2.70 -15.04 -1.01
N HIS A 266 3.64 -15.98 -1.16
CA HIS A 266 4.56 -16.29 -0.06
C HIS A 266 5.50 -15.13 0.24
N ASN A 267 6.05 -14.49 -0.78
CA ASN A 267 6.96 -13.35 -0.59
C ASN A 267 6.22 -12.06 -0.22
N ALA A 268 4.91 -11.95 -0.48
CA ALA A 268 4.08 -10.90 0.10
C ALA A 268 4.09 -11.02 1.62
N VAL A 269 3.84 -12.21 2.18
CA VAL A 269 3.99 -12.45 3.62
C VAL A 269 5.45 -12.31 4.08
N GLY A 270 6.41 -12.81 3.31
CA GLY A 270 7.84 -12.77 3.64
C GLY A 270 8.46 -11.39 3.69
N PHE A 271 8.08 -10.49 2.78
CA PHE A 271 8.66 -9.16 2.70
C PHE A 271 7.76 -8.11 3.32
N PHE A 272 6.45 -8.18 3.09
CA PHE A 272 5.51 -7.23 3.68
C PHE A 272 5.32 -7.52 5.17
N LEU A 273 4.91 -8.75 5.53
CA LEU A 273 4.53 -9.10 6.91
C LEU A 273 5.68 -9.60 7.78
N THR A 274 6.79 -10.06 7.19
CA THR A 274 7.98 -10.49 7.94
C THR A 274 9.10 -9.45 7.85
N ALA A 275 9.70 -9.20 6.69
CA ALA A 275 10.83 -8.26 6.58
C ALA A 275 10.46 -6.84 7.04
N GLY A 276 9.35 -6.28 6.56
CA GLY A 276 8.88 -4.96 6.97
C GLY A 276 8.67 -4.85 8.49
N PHE A 277 8.04 -5.84 9.10
CA PHE A 277 7.80 -5.87 10.56
C PHE A 277 9.08 -6.19 11.35
N LEU A 278 10.04 -6.93 10.80
CA LEU A 278 11.39 -7.04 11.37
C LEU A 278 12.06 -5.66 11.38
N GLY A 279 11.89 -4.85 10.34
CA GLY A 279 12.30 -3.44 10.33
C GLY A 279 11.74 -2.66 11.51
N MET A 280 10.44 -2.81 11.81
CA MET A 280 9.83 -2.23 13.01
C MET A 280 10.48 -2.77 14.29
N MET A 281 10.61 -4.09 14.41
CA MET A 281 11.18 -4.75 15.60
C MET A 281 12.60 -4.26 15.88
N TYR A 282 13.47 -4.20 14.86
CA TYR A 282 14.84 -3.74 14.99
C TYR A 282 14.95 -2.30 15.50
N TYR A 283 13.93 -1.47 15.28
CA TYR A 283 13.90 -0.13 15.86
C TYR A 283 13.22 -0.09 17.23
N PHE A 284 11.98 -0.57 17.33
CA PHE A 284 11.13 -0.36 18.50
C PHE A 284 11.53 -1.23 19.70
N VAL A 285 12.01 -2.47 19.50
CA VAL A 285 12.41 -3.33 20.62
C VAL A 285 13.61 -2.74 21.39
N PRO A 286 14.76 -2.41 20.75
CA PRO A 286 15.87 -1.78 21.45
C PRO A 286 15.49 -0.41 22.03
N LYS A 287 14.69 0.37 21.28
CA LYS A 287 14.29 1.71 21.70
C LYS A 287 13.41 1.69 22.95
N GLN A 288 12.44 0.76 23.02
CA GLN A 288 11.55 0.62 24.16
C GLN A 288 12.27 -0.01 25.36
N ALA A 289 13.17 -0.96 25.12
CA ALA A 289 13.94 -1.61 26.19
C ALA A 289 15.05 -0.71 26.76
N GLY A 290 15.42 0.38 26.06
CA GLY A 290 16.59 1.19 26.43
C GLY A 290 17.91 0.41 26.34
N ARG A 291 17.96 -0.61 25.49
CA ARG A 291 19.11 -1.53 25.36
C ARG A 291 19.69 -1.50 23.94
N PRO A 292 20.99 -1.76 23.76
CA PRO A 292 21.55 -1.94 22.43
C PRO A 292 21.02 -3.21 21.75
N VAL A 293 21.08 -3.25 20.42
CA VAL A 293 20.77 -4.47 19.65
C VAL A 293 21.76 -5.56 20.02
N TYR A 294 21.25 -6.74 20.37
CA TYR A 294 22.08 -7.91 20.61
C TYR A 294 22.64 -8.47 19.29
N SER A 295 23.95 -8.72 19.25
CA SER A 295 24.68 -9.32 18.11
C SER A 295 24.45 -8.68 16.74
N TYR A 296 25.26 -7.67 16.41
CA TYR A 296 25.29 -7.09 15.06
C TYR A 296 25.65 -8.11 13.98
N ARG A 297 26.54 -9.08 14.26
CA ARG A 297 26.90 -10.14 13.30
C ARG A 297 25.70 -11.02 12.96
N LEU A 298 24.89 -11.38 13.96
CA LEU A 298 23.66 -12.13 13.73
C LEU A 298 22.69 -11.32 12.87
N SER A 299 22.62 -10.00 13.05
CA SER A 299 21.79 -9.14 12.22
C SER A 299 22.16 -9.22 10.73
N ILE A 300 23.46 -9.29 10.41
CA ILE A 300 23.94 -9.45 9.03
C ILE A 300 23.57 -10.83 8.47
N VAL A 301 23.89 -11.91 9.20
CA VAL A 301 23.63 -13.28 8.74
C VAL A 301 22.13 -13.53 8.59
N HIS A 302 21.34 -13.09 9.56
CA HIS A 302 19.89 -13.19 9.53
C HIS A 302 19.31 -12.39 8.36
N PHE A 303 19.73 -11.14 8.16
CA PHE A 303 19.25 -10.34 7.03
C PHE A 303 19.51 -11.02 5.69
N TRP A 304 20.76 -11.33 5.36
CA TRP A 304 21.08 -11.91 4.05
C TRP A 304 20.55 -13.32 3.87
N GLY A 305 20.59 -14.14 4.93
CA GLY A 305 20.01 -15.48 4.91
C GLY A 305 18.51 -15.44 4.65
N LEU A 306 17.77 -14.57 5.36
CA LEU A 306 16.33 -14.41 5.17
C LEU A 306 16.01 -13.91 3.77
N ILE A 307 16.56 -12.75 3.37
CA ILE A 307 16.20 -12.09 2.10
C ILE A 307 16.53 -12.97 0.88
N PHE A 308 17.61 -13.76 0.95
CA PHE A 308 17.96 -14.68 -0.13
C PHE A 308 17.08 -15.94 -0.15
N LEU A 309 16.89 -16.59 1.00
CA LEU A 309 16.19 -17.88 1.05
C LEU A 309 14.67 -17.76 0.89
N TYR A 310 14.06 -16.68 1.40
CA TYR A 310 12.59 -16.55 1.40
C TYR A 310 11.98 -16.57 -0.01
N ILE A 311 12.71 -16.04 -1.00
CA ILE A 311 12.26 -15.98 -2.40
C ILE A 311 11.92 -17.38 -2.96
N TRP A 312 12.59 -18.42 -2.46
CA TRP A 312 12.45 -19.80 -2.95
C TRP A 312 11.32 -20.59 -2.32
N ALA A 313 10.67 -20.08 -1.27
CA ALA A 313 9.70 -20.86 -0.51
C ALA A 313 8.31 -20.89 -1.15
N GLY A 314 8.06 -20.17 -2.25
CA GLY A 314 6.78 -20.19 -2.98
C GLY A 314 6.19 -21.59 -3.29
N PRO A 315 6.97 -22.55 -3.81
CA PRO A 315 6.47 -23.89 -4.16
C PRO A 315 5.90 -24.71 -3.00
N HIS A 316 6.13 -24.33 -1.74
CA HIS A 316 5.55 -25.05 -0.60
C HIS A 316 4.01 -24.99 -0.56
N HIS A 317 3.41 -24.03 -1.26
CA HIS A 317 1.96 -23.89 -1.44
C HIS A 317 1.42 -24.85 -2.51
N LEU A 318 2.31 -25.49 -3.27
CA LEU A 318 2.01 -26.27 -4.47
C LEU A 318 2.43 -27.74 -4.33
N HIS A 319 2.71 -28.19 -3.11
CA HIS A 319 3.00 -29.60 -2.85
C HIS A 319 1.82 -30.49 -3.28
N TYR A 320 2.14 -31.59 -3.97
CA TYR A 320 1.16 -32.54 -4.50
C TYR A 320 0.15 -31.92 -5.48
N THR A 321 0.56 -30.88 -6.21
CA THR A 321 -0.21 -30.29 -7.31
C THR A 321 0.38 -30.71 -8.67
N ALA A 322 0.03 -30.00 -9.75
CA ALA A 322 0.57 -30.26 -11.08
C ALA A 322 2.00 -29.71 -11.33
N LEU A 323 2.59 -29.02 -10.34
CA LEU A 323 3.99 -28.61 -10.33
C LEU A 323 4.90 -29.78 -9.94
#